data_AF-A0AAD5DZV8-F1
#
_entry.id   AF-A0AAD5DZV8-F1
#
_cell.length_a   1.000
_cell.length_b   1.000
_cell.length_c   1.000
_cell.angle_alpha   90.00
_cell.angle_beta   90.00
_cell.angle_gamma   90.00
#
_symmetry.space_group_name_H-M   'P 1'
#
loop_
_entity.id
_entity.type
_entity.pdbx_description
1 polymer ?
#
loop_
_entity_poly.entity_id
_entity_poly.type
_entity_poly.pdbx_seq_one_letter_code
_entity_poly.pdbx_strand_id
1 'polypeptide(L)'
;MPVAGKVALLPDGSLLAGSLEVWLQLEGGRRLVAFPLPDGTFSFARVPLGVHTLGVEHRTLVFPAVKLDVGAARKGKVTAAAADVPGQPALPYPLLLRPLAQMEYFEKRQGFSLIGFLKTPYGMMAGFMLFSVFIMPKLKVDPEEYAEMKEETAKAKERVKEKFTGRRRND
;
A
#
# COMPACT_ATOMS: atom_id res chain seq x y z
N MET A 1 -31.03 6.24 -26.76
CA MET A 1 -31.85 5.80 -25.61
C MET A 1 -31.27 6.40 -24.34
N PRO A 2 -32.09 6.67 -23.30
CA PRO A 2 -31.57 7.08 -22.01
C PRO A 2 -30.87 5.88 -21.33
N VAL A 3 -29.69 6.12 -20.78
CA VAL A 3 -28.97 5.15 -19.94
C VAL A 3 -28.85 5.74 -18.56
N ALA A 4 -29.34 5.04 -17.54
CA ALA A 4 -29.27 5.47 -16.16
C ALA A 4 -28.71 4.37 -15.28
N GLY A 5 -28.11 4.78 -14.17
CA GLY A 5 -27.52 3.88 -13.21
C GLY A 5 -27.25 4.58 -11.89
N LYS A 6 -26.72 3.79 -10.96
CA LYS A 6 -26.33 4.22 -9.64
C LYS A 6 -24.92 3.71 -9.35
N VAL A 7 -24.07 4.61 -8.89
CA VAL A 7 -22.77 4.25 -8.33
C VAL A 7 -22.98 3.95 -6.85
N ALA A 8 -22.56 2.77 -6.40
CA ALA A 8 -22.68 2.38 -5.00
C ALA A 8 -21.73 3.22 -4.15
N LEU A 9 -22.28 3.76 -3.05
CA LEU A 9 -21.50 4.42 -2.00
C LEU A 9 -20.67 3.38 -1.24
N LEU A 10 -19.53 3.81 -0.69
CA LEU A 10 -18.79 3.02 0.28
C LEU A 10 -19.67 2.71 1.52
N PRO A 11 -19.34 1.68 2.32
CA PRO A 11 -20.12 1.27 3.49
C PRO A 11 -20.29 2.34 4.57
N ASP A 12 -19.38 3.32 4.61
CA ASP A 12 -19.41 4.49 5.50
C ASP A 12 -20.33 5.61 4.99
N GLY A 13 -20.97 5.44 3.83
CA GLY A 13 -21.82 6.44 3.21
C GLY A 13 -21.06 7.63 2.61
N SER A 14 -19.72 7.62 2.66
CA SER A 14 -18.89 8.67 2.09
C SER A 14 -18.80 8.49 0.58
N LEU A 15 -19.65 9.17 -0.17
CA LEU A 15 -19.24 9.66 -1.48
C LEU A 15 -18.97 11.15 -1.31
N LEU A 16 -17.72 11.56 -1.54
CA LEU A 16 -17.49 12.90 -2.05
C LEU A 16 -18.07 12.90 -3.48
N ALA A 17 -19.39 12.92 -3.63
CA ALA A 17 -20.08 12.91 -4.92
C ALA A 17 -19.60 14.06 -5.81
N GLY A 18 -19.03 15.12 -5.22
CA GLY A 18 -18.34 16.20 -5.93
C GLY A 18 -17.02 15.83 -6.61
N SER A 19 -16.47 14.63 -6.37
CA SER A 19 -15.18 14.16 -6.92
C SER A 19 -15.31 12.93 -7.82
N LEU A 20 -16.54 12.57 -8.20
CA LEU A 20 -16.82 11.35 -8.96
C LEU A 20 -17.33 11.72 -10.36
N GLU A 21 -16.60 11.29 -11.39
CA GLU A 21 -16.93 11.54 -12.78
C GLU A 21 -17.35 10.21 -13.43
N VAL A 22 -18.50 10.19 -14.09
CA VAL A 22 -18.91 9.05 -14.91
C VAL A 22 -18.73 9.42 -16.37
N TRP A 23 -17.96 8.61 -17.09
CA TRP A 23 -17.70 8.81 -18.50
C TRP A 23 -18.25 7.65 -19.33
N LEU A 24 -18.72 7.98 -20.53
CA LEU A 24 -19.22 7.03 -21.52
C LEU A 24 -18.48 7.27 -22.83
N GLN A 25 -17.62 6.31 -23.19
CA GLN A 25 -16.91 6.28 -24.46
C GLN A 25 -17.80 5.63 -25.51
N LEU A 26 -18.24 6.44 -26.48
CA LEU A 26 -18.98 5.96 -27.64
C LEU A 26 -18.03 5.32 -28.64
N GLU A 27 -18.56 4.40 -29.44
CA GLU A 27 -17.79 3.68 -30.48
C GLU A 27 -17.19 4.64 -31.52
N GLY A 28 -17.87 5.76 -31.81
CA GLY A 28 -17.38 6.82 -32.70
C GLY A 28 -16.35 7.77 -32.09
N GLY A 29 -15.70 7.40 -30.98
CA GLY A 29 -14.62 8.18 -30.35
C GLY A 29 -15.07 9.34 -29.47
N ARG A 30 -16.36 9.73 -29.50
CA ARG A 30 -16.91 10.78 -28.65
C ARG A 30 -17.07 10.29 -27.20
N ARG A 31 -16.53 11.05 -26.24
CA ARG A 31 -16.73 10.83 -24.80
C ARG A 31 -17.88 11.71 -24.31
N LEU A 32 -18.83 11.11 -23.60
CA LEU A 32 -19.84 11.82 -22.82
C LEU A 32 -19.45 11.76 -21.34
N VAL A 33 -19.71 12.82 -20.60
CA VAL A 33 -19.40 12.92 -19.18
C VAL A 33 -20.65 13.31 -18.42
N ALA A 34 -20.88 12.69 -17.28
CA ALA A 34 -21.95 13.00 -16.35
C ALA A 34 -21.42 13.00 -14.91
N PHE A 35 -21.94 13.91 -14.10
CA PHE A 35 -21.66 13.99 -12.68
C PHE A 35 -22.83 13.35 -11.92
N PRO A 36 -22.60 12.30 -11.13
CA PRO A 36 -23.67 11.70 -10.34
C PRO A 36 -24.18 12.64 -9.26
N LEU A 37 -25.44 12.47 -8.89
CA LEU A 37 -26.05 13.14 -7.76
C LEU A 37 -25.41 12.65 -6.43
N PRO A 38 -25.64 13.36 -5.31
CA PRO A 38 -25.16 12.94 -3.99
C PRO A 38 -25.57 11.52 -3.56
N ASP A 39 -26.68 11.01 -4.10
CA ASP A 39 -27.16 9.65 -3.88
C ASP A 39 -26.45 8.60 -4.76
N GLY A 40 -25.55 9.02 -5.65
CA GLY A 40 -24.82 8.19 -6.62
C GLY A 40 -25.55 7.96 -7.94
N THR A 41 -26.73 8.55 -8.15
CA THR A 41 -27.53 8.35 -9.36
C THR A 41 -27.01 9.18 -10.52
N PHE A 42 -26.92 8.60 -11.72
CA PHE A 42 -26.49 9.30 -12.94
C PHE A 42 -27.36 8.91 -14.15
N SER A 43 -27.39 9.76 -15.18
CA SER A 43 -28.08 9.45 -16.43
C SER A 43 -27.46 10.15 -17.64
N PHE A 44 -27.55 9.48 -18.79
CA PHE A 44 -27.20 9.99 -20.10
C PHE A 44 -28.46 9.97 -20.98
N ALA A 45 -28.95 11.14 -21.42
CA ALA A 45 -30.22 11.23 -22.13
C ALA A 45 -30.18 10.70 -23.57
N ARG A 46 -29.08 10.95 -24.30
CA ARG A 46 -28.96 10.67 -25.73
C ARG A 46 -27.76 9.78 -26.05
N VAL A 47 -27.85 8.50 -25.66
CA VAL A 47 -26.86 7.50 -26.05
C VAL A 47 -27.27 6.89 -27.40
N PRO A 48 -26.40 6.90 -28.43
CA PRO A 48 -26.63 6.19 -29.68
C PRO A 48 -26.85 4.68 -29.48
N LEU A 49 -27.34 4.00 -30.53
CA LEU A 49 -27.38 2.55 -30.55
C LEU A 49 -25.98 2.03 -30.85
N GLY A 50 -25.56 0.98 -30.15
CA GLY A 50 -24.22 0.42 -30.32
C GLY A 50 -23.66 -0.17 -29.02
N VAL A 51 -22.42 -0.64 -29.10
CA VAL A 51 -21.66 -1.10 -27.93
C VAL A 51 -20.72 0.02 -27.49
N HIS A 52 -20.87 0.45 -26.25
CA HIS A 52 -20.15 1.58 -25.67
C HIS A 52 -19.46 1.15 -24.39
N THR A 53 -18.47 1.92 -23.95
CA THR A 53 -17.77 1.62 -22.69
C THR A 53 -18.07 2.70 -21.67
N LEU A 54 -18.63 2.31 -20.53
CA LEU A 54 -18.89 3.15 -19.38
C LEU A 54 -17.78 2.95 -18.34
N GLY A 55 -17.29 4.03 -17.77
CA GLY A 55 -16.36 3.98 -16.65
C GLY A 55 -16.67 5.05 -15.62
N VAL A 56 -16.12 4.85 -14.42
CA VAL A 56 -16.22 5.79 -13.31
C VAL A 56 -14.80 6.15 -12.90
N GLU A 57 -14.55 7.45 -12.84
CA GLU A 57 -13.28 8.03 -12.45
C GLU A 57 -13.45 8.68 -11.08
N HIS A 58 -12.61 8.26 -10.13
CA HIS A 58 -12.60 8.78 -8.78
C HIS A 58 -11.16 8.84 -8.27
N ARG A 59 -10.85 9.84 -7.44
CA ARG A 59 -9.48 10.06 -6.96
C ARG A 59 -8.94 8.88 -6.16
N THR A 60 -9.77 8.20 -5.38
CA THR A 60 -9.33 7.19 -4.39
C THR A 60 -9.98 5.83 -4.54
N LEU A 61 -10.87 5.65 -5.50
CA LEU A 61 -11.61 4.40 -5.69
C LEU A 61 -11.43 3.92 -7.11
N VAL A 62 -11.24 2.62 -7.26
CA VAL A 62 -11.16 1.96 -8.56
C VAL A 62 -12.50 1.33 -8.85
N PHE A 63 -13.05 1.63 -10.01
CA PHE A 63 -14.30 1.04 -10.49
C PHE A 63 -14.03 0.16 -11.72
N PRO A 64 -14.82 -0.92 -11.91
CA PRO A 64 -14.70 -1.71 -13.12
C PRO A 64 -15.25 -0.92 -14.31
N ALA A 65 -14.60 -1.04 -15.46
CA ALA A 65 -15.17 -0.57 -16.73
C ALA A 65 -16.28 -1.54 -17.17
N VAL A 66 -17.35 -1.01 -17.76
CA VAL A 66 -18.54 -1.78 -18.15
C VAL A 66 -18.86 -1.52 -19.61
N LYS A 67 -18.96 -2.58 -20.42
CA LYS A 67 -19.47 -2.52 -21.79
C LYS A 67 -20.99 -2.45 -21.76
N LEU A 68 -21.55 -1.39 -22.33
CA LEU A 68 -22.98 -1.19 -22.52
C LEU A 68 -23.35 -1.50 -23.96
N ASP A 69 -24.20 -2.50 -24.17
CA ASP A 69 -24.90 -2.72 -25.43
C ASP A 69 -26.28 -2.03 -25.35
N VAL A 70 -26.42 -0.96 -26.11
CA VAL A 70 -27.64 -0.17 -26.22
C VAL A 70 -28.38 -0.64 -27.48
N GLY A 71 -29.15 -1.71 -27.34
CA GLY A 71 -30.10 -2.18 -28.36
C GLY A 71 -29.48 -2.66 -29.68
N ALA A 72 -28.15 -2.89 -29.74
CA ALA A 72 -27.49 -3.42 -30.93
C ALA A 72 -27.72 -4.93 -31.07
N ALA A 73 -27.57 -5.70 -29.98
CA ALA A 73 -27.83 -7.15 -30.01
C ALA A 73 -29.29 -7.54 -29.71
N ARG A 74 -30.01 -6.73 -28.91
CA ARG A 74 -31.39 -7.04 -28.45
C ARG A 74 -32.29 -5.82 -28.55
N LYS A 75 -32.76 -5.50 -29.77
CA LYS A 75 -33.84 -4.55 -30.13
C LYS A 75 -34.43 -3.77 -28.93
N GLY A 76 -33.76 -2.70 -28.51
CA GLY A 76 -34.27 -1.75 -27.50
C GLY A 76 -34.08 -2.12 -26.02
N LYS A 77 -33.34 -3.17 -25.68
CA LYS A 77 -32.90 -3.43 -24.31
C LYS A 77 -31.47 -2.93 -24.10
N VAL A 78 -31.25 -2.25 -22.97
CA VAL A 78 -29.91 -1.88 -22.51
C VAL A 78 -29.38 -3.07 -21.71
N THR A 79 -28.30 -3.68 -22.20
CA THR A 79 -27.57 -4.71 -21.47
C THR A 79 -26.17 -4.22 -21.17
N ALA A 80 -25.67 -4.55 -19.99
CA ALA A 80 -24.32 -4.18 -19.58
C ALA A 80 -23.53 -5.42 -19.22
N ALA A 81 -22.24 -5.46 -19.51
CA ALA A 81 -21.35 -6.55 -19.10
C ALA A 81 -20.02 -5.95 -18.64
N ALA A 82 -19.36 -6.59 -17.69
CA ALA A 82 -18.04 -6.15 -17.26
C ALA A 82 -17.06 -6.18 -18.46
N ALA A 83 -16.26 -5.12 -18.63
CA ALA A 83 -15.41 -4.97 -19.81
C ALA A 83 -14.17 -5.85 -19.79
N ASP A 84 -13.77 -6.29 -18.59
CA ASP A 84 -12.58 -7.08 -18.26
C ASP A 84 -12.71 -8.56 -18.65
N VAL A 85 -13.92 -9.13 -18.63
CA VAL A 85 -14.15 -10.55 -18.92
C VAL A 85 -15.06 -10.76 -20.13
N PRO A 86 -14.55 -11.29 -21.25
CA PRO A 86 -15.38 -11.67 -22.39
C PRO A 86 -16.44 -12.70 -22.01
N GLY A 87 -17.70 -12.47 -22.37
CA GLY A 87 -18.79 -13.44 -22.18
C GLY A 87 -19.44 -13.47 -20.80
N GLN A 88 -19.16 -12.48 -19.93
CA GLN A 88 -19.89 -12.36 -18.67
C GLN A 88 -21.40 -12.13 -18.89
N PRO A 89 -22.25 -12.62 -17.96
CA PRO A 89 -23.68 -12.42 -18.02
C PRO A 89 -24.02 -10.93 -17.95
N ALA A 90 -25.11 -10.55 -18.62
CA ALA A 90 -25.58 -9.18 -18.60
C ALA A 90 -25.92 -8.75 -17.17
N LEU A 91 -25.30 -7.68 -16.70
CA LEU A 91 -25.63 -6.98 -15.47
C LEU A 91 -27.09 -6.50 -15.52
N PRO A 92 -27.80 -6.60 -14.39
CA PRO A 92 -29.17 -6.13 -14.29
C PRO A 92 -29.22 -4.61 -14.47
N TYR A 93 -30.32 -4.15 -15.07
CA TYR A 93 -30.65 -2.74 -15.21
C TYR A 93 -31.71 -2.37 -14.16
N PRO A 94 -31.62 -1.22 -13.46
CA PRO A 94 -30.62 -0.15 -13.59
C PRO A 94 -29.21 -0.56 -13.14
N LEU A 95 -28.19 0.02 -13.78
CA LEU A 95 -26.79 -0.33 -13.54
C LEU A 95 -26.38 0.01 -12.12
N LEU A 96 -25.75 -0.92 -11.40
CA LEU A 96 -25.18 -0.67 -10.09
C LEU A 96 -23.68 -0.89 -10.14
N LEU A 97 -22.90 0.19 -10.11
CA LEU A 97 -21.44 0.15 -10.19
C LEU A 97 -20.84 0.17 -8.79
N ARG A 98 -20.14 -0.90 -8.42
CA ARG A 98 -19.47 -1.00 -7.12
C ARG A 98 -17.97 -0.72 -7.25
N PRO A 99 -17.35 -0.05 -6.27
CA PRO A 99 -15.90 0.07 -6.25
C PRO A 99 -15.27 -1.32 -6.02
N LEU A 100 -14.22 -1.63 -6.78
CA LEU A 100 -13.43 -2.86 -6.63
C LEU A 100 -12.48 -2.76 -5.45
N ALA A 101 -11.82 -1.60 -5.32
CA ALA A 101 -10.80 -1.36 -4.31
C ALA A 101 -10.67 0.13 -4.01
N GLN A 102 -10.17 0.43 -2.83
CA GLN A 102 -9.68 1.76 -2.49
C GLN A 102 -8.19 1.83 -2.84
N MET A 103 -7.80 2.81 -3.65
CA MET A 103 -6.40 3.04 -3.97
C MET A 103 -5.68 3.56 -2.72
N GLU A 104 -4.90 2.69 -2.10
CA GLU A 104 -3.94 3.05 -1.05
C GLU A 104 -2.73 3.74 -1.70
N TYR A 105 -2.83 5.05 -1.97
CA TYR A 105 -1.72 5.83 -2.57
C TYR A 105 -0.50 6.01 -1.66
N PHE A 106 -0.63 5.67 -0.38
CA PHE A 106 0.45 5.78 0.59
C PHE A 106 0.93 4.39 0.96
N GLU A 107 2.17 4.08 0.59
CA GLU A 107 2.88 2.98 1.24
C GLU A 107 2.99 3.30 2.73
N LYS A 108 2.47 2.40 3.59
CA LYS A 108 2.66 2.52 5.04
C LYS A 108 4.16 2.61 5.29
N ARG A 109 4.61 3.72 5.90
CA ARG A 109 6.01 3.88 6.31
C ARG A 109 6.39 2.66 7.14
N GLN A 110 7.28 1.83 6.61
CA GLN A 110 7.81 0.70 7.37
C GLN A 110 8.57 1.31 8.55
N GLY A 111 7.98 1.21 9.75
CA GLY A 111 8.63 1.66 10.97
C GLY A 111 9.93 0.89 11.20
N PHE A 112 10.75 1.40 12.12
CA PHE A 112 11.98 0.69 12.49
C PHE A 112 11.63 -0.70 13.05
N SER A 113 12.02 -1.73 12.32
CA SER A 113 11.87 -3.12 12.76
C SER A 113 13.18 -3.57 13.38
N LEU A 114 13.20 -3.81 14.70
CA LEU A 114 14.38 -4.36 15.40
C LEU A 114 14.82 -5.71 14.81
N ILE A 115 13.85 -6.58 14.53
CA ILE A 115 14.07 -7.88 13.89
C ILE A 115 14.52 -7.70 12.43
N GLY A 116 13.95 -6.73 11.72
CA GLY A 116 14.36 -6.37 10.37
C GLY A 116 15.80 -5.84 10.34
N PHE A 117 16.16 -5.00 11.31
CA PHE A 117 17.51 -4.47 11.48
C PHE A 117 18.51 -5.58 11.76
N LEU A 118 18.22 -6.51 12.67
CA LEU A 118 19.10 -7.65 12.96
C LEU A 118 19.36 -8.53 11.72
N LYS A 119 18.40 -8.61 10.79
CA LYS A 119 18.55 -9.31 9.50
C LYS A 119 19.37 -8.54 8.46
N THR A 120 19.70 -7.28 8.69
CA THR A 120 20.57 -6.52 7.80
C THR A 120 22.04 -6.94 7.98
N PRO A 121 22.90 -6.76 6.96
CA PRO A 121 24.34 -6.99 7.08
C PRO A 121 24.96 -6.26 8.27
N TYR A 122 24.55 -5.01 8.51
CA TYR A 122 25.01 -4.21 9.64
C TYR A 122 24.51 -4.71 11.00
N GLY A 123 23.23 -5.10 11.09
CA GLY A 123 22.66 -5.63 12.31
C GLY A 123 23.29 -6.96 12.72
N MET A 124 23.58 -7.85 11.75
CA MET A 124 24.31 -9.09 12.02
C MET A 124 25.73 -8.84 12.50
N MET A 125 26.46 -7.88 11.90
CA MET A 125 27.81 -7.51 12.36
C MET A 125 27.79 -6.95 13.79
N ALA A 126 26.85 -6.05 14.09
CA ALA A 126 26.67 -5.51 15.43
C ALA A 126 26.32 -6.62 16.45
N GLY A 127 25.42 -7.53 16.07
CA GLY A 127 25.06 -8.69 16.88
C GLY A 127 26.26 -9.63 17.12
N PHE A 128 27.06 -9.89 16.08
CA PHE A 128 28.25 -10.71 16.18
C PHE A 128 29.34 -10.07 17.07
N MET A 129 29.52 -8.75 17.01
CA MET A 129 30.42 -8.04 17.91
C MET A 129 29.98 -8.19 19.38
N LEU A 130 28.70 -7.96 19.67
CA LEU A 130 28.17 -8.13 21.03
C LEU A 130 28.33 -9.58 21.50
N PHE A 131 27.99 -10.55 20.65
CA PHE A 131 28.21 -11.97 20.93
C PHE A 131 29.69 -12.25 21.25
N SER A 132 30.61 -11.70 20.48
CA SER A 132 32.05 -11.91 20.66
C SER A 132 32.59 -11.28 21.94
N VAL A 133 32.07 -10.13 22.37
CA VAL A 133 32.53 -9.48 23.61
C VAL A 133 31.94 -10.14 24.86
N PHE A 134 30.72 -10.70 24.79
CA PHE A 134 30.03 -11.21 25.98
C PHE A 134 30.04 -12.74 26.10
N ILE A 135 29.94 -13.46 24.99
CA ILE A 135 29.75 -14.91 24.98
C ILE A 135 31.06 -15.64 24.65
N MET A 136 31.83 -15.16 23.67
CA MET A 136 33.07 -15.82 23.25
C MET A 136 34.10 -15.97 24.41
N PRO A 137 34.33 -14.95 25.24
CA PRO A 137 34.85 -15.08 26.60
C PRO A 137 34.43 -16.33 27.37
N LYS A 138 33.13 -16.46 27.64
CA LYS A 138 32.56 -17.52 28.47
C LYS A 138 32.73 -18.91 27.86
N LEU A 139 33.02 -19.01 26.56
CA LEU A 139 33.19 -20.29 25.85
C LEU A 139 34.65 -20.73 25.74
N LYS A 140 35.62 -19.81 25.89
CA LYS A 140 37.04 -20.07 25.56
C LYS A 140 37.98 -20.09 26.75
N VAL A 141 37.53 -19.71 27.93
CA VAL A 141 38.45 -19.41 29.03
C VAL A 141 38.07 -20.25 30.24
N ASP A 142 38.99 -21.11 30.66
CA ASP A 142 38.92 -21.75 31.97
C ASP A 142 38.89 -20.66 33.06
N PRO A 143 38.10 -20.83 34.13
CA PRO A 143 37.86 -19.78 35.13
C PRO A 143 39.15 -19.22 35.78
N GLU A 144 40.26 -19.97 35.73
CA GLU A 144 41.58 -19.56 36.23
C GLU A 144 42.26 -18.53 35.31
N GLU A 145 42.31 -18.74 34.00
CA GLU A 145 42.89 -17.76 33.05
C GLU A 145 42.12 -16.43 33.03
N TYR A 146 40.81 -16.47 33.30
CA TYR A 146 40.01 -15.25 33.43
C TYR A 146 40.38 -14.42 34.64
N ALA A 147 40.78 -15.06 35.74
CA ALA A 147 41.22 -14.39 36.95
C ALA A 147 42.58 -13.75 36.71
N GLU A 148 43.51 -14.46 36.08
CA GLU A 148 44.84 -13.96 35.75
C GLU A 148 44.79 -12.80 34.77
N MET A 149 44.01 -12.87 33.68
CA MET A 149 43.83 -11.75 32.76
C MET A 149 43.19 -10.52 33.43
N LYS A 150 42.27 -10.73 34.39
CA LYS A 150 41.69 -9.64 35.18
C LYS A 150 42.70 -9.03 36.15
N GLU A 151 43.55 -9.86 36.76
CA GLU A 151 44.62 -9.38 37.63
C GLU A 151 45.69 -8.62 36.84
N GLU A 152 46.11 -9.13 35.69
CA GLU A 152 47.09 -8.45 34.84
C GLU A 152 46.55 -7.13 34.29
N THR A 153 45.28 -7.09 33.87
CA THR A 153 44.64 -5.84 33.44
C THR A 153 44.42 -4.87 34.60
N ALA A 154 44.16 -5.34 35.82
CA ALA A 154 44.08 -4.51 37.02
C ALA A 154 45.46 -3.95 37.42
N LYS A 155 46.49 -4.80 37.45
CA LYS A 155 47.89 -4.41 37.72
C LYS A 155 48.42 -3.44 36.65
N ALA A 156 48.07 -3.64 35.38
CA ALA A 156 48.40 -2.73 34.29
C ALA A 156 47.68 -1.38 34.43
N LYS A 157 46.40 -1.35 34.81
CA LYS A 157 45.66 -0.11 35.09
C LYS A 157 46.26 0.66 36.28
N GLU A 158 46.64 -0.04 37.35
CA GLU A 158 47.34 0.56 38.51
C GLU A 158 48.70 1.14 38.10
N ARG A 159 49.54 0.40 37.34
CA ARG A 159 50.83 0.89 36.84
C ARG A 159 50.70 2.10 35.91
N VAL A 160 49.67 2.14 35.06
CA VAL A 160 49.39 3.29 34.20
C VAL A 160 48.92 4.49 35.02
N LYS A 161 48.05 4.27 36.01
CA LYS A 161 47.58 5.30 36.94
C LYS A 161 48.75 5.88 37.74
N GLU A 162 49.65 5.05 38.25
CA GLU A 162 50.86 5.45 38.98
C GLU A 162 51.83 6.25 38.10
N LYS A 163 52.05 5.82 36.84
CA LYS A 163 52.84 6.60 35.87
C LYS A 163 52.20 7.96 35.53
N PHE A 164 50.87 8.04 35.50
CA PHE A 164 50.15 9.29 35.24
C PHE A 164 50.11 10.23 36.47
N THR A 165 50.00 9.69 37.69
CA THR A 165 50.01 10.49 38.92
C THR A 165 51.41 10.93 39.33
N GLY A 166 52.44 10.10 39.08
CA GLY A 166 53.85 10.48 39.31
C GLY A 166 54.32 11.60 38.39
N ARG A 167 53.76 11.71 37.17
CA ARG A 167 54.08 12.78 36.22
C ARG A 167 53.43 14.13 36.56
N ARG A 168 52.39 14.16 37.41
CA ARG A 168 51.71 15.39 37.86
C ARG A 168 52.29 16.03 39.12
N ARG A 169 53.26 15.39 39.79
CA ARG A 169 53.86 15.90 41.04
C ARG A 169 55.14 16.72 40.84
N ASN A 170 55.65 16.83 39.61
CA ASN A 170 56.97 17.40 39.33
C ASN A 170 56.94 18.65 38.42
N ASP A 171 55.76 19.27 38.25
CA ASP A 171 55.54 20.63 37.72
C ASP A 171 54.98 21.51 38.86
#